data_AF-G4Z1X9-F1
#
_entry.id   AF-G4Z1X9-F1
#
_cell.length_a   1.000
_cell.length_b   1.000
_cell.length_c   1.000
_cell.angle_alpha   90.00
_cell.angle_beta   90.00
_cell.angle_gamma   90.00
#
_symmetry.space_group_name_H-M   'P 1'
#
loop_
_entity.id
_entity.type
_entity.pdbx_description
1 polymer ?
#
loop_
_entity_poly.entity_id
_entity_poly.type
_entity_poly.pdbx_seq_one_letter_code
_entity_poly.pdbx_strand_id
1 'polypeptide(L)'
;MSEVHHLWLRLYRFFTSFQVELRGHYTAERIQALAKYLASTSTPRTLLISVFSPLPCLVIVALVECVPLAPTEDGSRGNAVFWGRDLVAASLMMRAVLEQIRVAVPGLGMTPLQAIVVAIVATTVSTADDGSRDSELRDIIRSIVGAELRKEMNSFANVQNCPMPIYLYGFNRLGPLGQNMYLGLLPVIKIIGKNWISYFLRNKYELMAQIMIFNLDVFNAMYVLSCIQNSKSLSTTFISIGLDAVLAWVSMTDLRIMTKRVFLLRLIHQEAENARVSSFHQVPIHGFILLTSSGIDSERAAQVLFTAEFAILVLYTKFIVPFLFATCTCILFYMPNRAYYPQLEGYDDGVLKEKVSNVAVLGVSQFVLLVVNGLILQRRLGVPVLHLLSFGLDHGKKSPYSMVNPL
;
A
#
# COMPACT_ATOMS: atom_id res chain seq x y z
N MET A 1 37.94 2.14 3.94
CA MET A 1 36.81 1.25 3.59
C MET A 1 36.03 0.75 4.81
N SER A 2 36.65 0.53 5.98
CA SER A 2 35.94 0.10 7.21
C SER A 2 34.93 1.13 7.74
N GLU A 3 35.26 2.42 7.73
CA GLU A 3 34.37 3.51 8.16
C GLU A 3 33.07 3.58 7.36
N VAL A 4 33.15 3.46 6.03
CA VAL A 4 31.97 3.45 5.14
C VAL A 4 31.12 2.21 5.39
N HIS A 5 31.74 1.06 5.65
CA HIS A 5 31.03 -0.17 5.98
C HIS A 5 30.33 -0.07 7.35
N HIS A 6 30.97 0.55 8.34
CA HIS A 6 30.38 0.78 9.67
C HIS A 6 29.24 1.81 9.64
N LEU A 7 29.38 2.89 8.88
CA LEU A 7 28.32 3.87 8.64
C LEU A 7 27.14 3.23 7.91
N TRP A 8 27.41 2.44 6.86
CA TRP A 8 26.38 1.71 6.13
C TRP A 8 25.68 0.69 7.01
N LEU A 9 26.40 -0.06 7.86
CA LEU A 9 25.81 -1.00 8.83
C LEU A 9 25.01 -0.30 9.94
N ARG A 10 25.39 0.92 10.33
CA ARG A 10 24.62 1.74 11.28
C ARG A 10 23.35 2.28 10.64
N LEU A 11 23.44 2.84 9.43
CA LEU A 11 22.28 3.26 8.63
C LEU A 11 21.37 2.07 8.34
N TYR A 12 21.89 0.94 7.87
CA TYR A 12 21.16 -0.30 7.66
C TYR A 12 20.45 -0.75 8.94
N ARG A 13 21.15 -0.86 10.07
CA ARG A 13 20.56 -1.26 11.35
C ARG A 13 19.49 -0.29 11.84
N PHE A 14 19.71 1.00 11.67
CA PHE A 14 18.75 2.06 11.98
C PHE A 14 17.50 1.93 11.10
N PHE A 15 17.65 1.78 9.78
CA PHE A 15 16.52 1.56 8.87
C PHE A 15 15.77 0.25 9.17
N THR A 16 16.47 -0.85 9.51
CA THR A 16 15.84 -2.13 9.89
C THR A 16 15.17 -2.10 11.26
N SER A 17 15.62 -1.26 12.22
CA SER A 17 14.96 -1.17 13.52
C SER A 17 13.60 -0.47 13.45
N PHE A 18 13.42 0.37 12.42
CA PHE A 18 12.17 1.04 12.04
C PHE A 18 11.31 0.26 11.05
N GLN A 19 11.76 -0.89 10.54
CA GLN A 19 10.92 -1.74 9.71
C GLN A 19 9.94 -2.49 10.61
N VAL A 20 8.80 -1.86 10.83
CA VAL A 20 7.73 -2.46 11.62
C VAL A 20 7.14 -3.72 10.94
N GLU A 21 7.38 -3.86 9.64
CA GLU A 21 7.08 -5.05 8.82
C GLU A 21 7.68 -6.33 9.39
N LEU A 22 8.80 -6.21 10.13
CA LEU A 22 9.50 -7.33 10.75
C LEU A 22 8.89 -7.71 12.11
N ARG A 23 7.89 -7.01 12.64
CA ARG A 23 7.33 -7.27 13.98
C ARG A 23 6.03 -8.07 13.96
N GLY A 24 5.44 -8.29 12.78
CA GLY A 24 4.22 -9.08 12.60
C GLY A 24 4.49 -10.57 12.40
N HIS A 25 3.49 -11.40 12.69
CA HIS A 25 3.49 -12.83 12.44
C HIS A 25 2.13 -13.25 11.88
N TYR A 26 2.10 -14.31 11.07
CA TYR A 26 0.83 -14.94 10.71
C TYR A 26 0.20 -15.62 11.92
N THR A 27 -1.12 -15.49 12.06
CA THR A 27 -1.90 -16.35 12.94
C THR A 27 -2.01 -17.77 12.37
N ALA A 28 -2.26 -18.75 13.23
CA ALA A 28 -2.46 -20.15 12.83
C ALA A 28 -3.62 -20.29 11.81
N GLU A 29 -4.69 -19.51 11.97
CA GLU A 29 -5.82 -19.45 11.05
C GLU A 29 -5.39 -18.97 9.65
N ARG A 30 -4.57 -17.92 9.58
CA ARG A 30 -4.06 -17.39 8.30
C ARG A 30 -3.13 -18.38 7.60
N ILE A 31 -2.31 -19.13 8.36
CA ILE A 31 -1.47 -20.20 7.82
C ILE A 31 -2.33 -21.30 7.21
N GLN A 32 -3.38 -21.74 7.90
CA GLN A 32 -4.30 -22.75 7.38
C GLN A 32 -5.07 -22.26 6.15
N ALA A 33 -5.52 -21.00 6.17
CA ALA A 33 -6.18 -20.37 5.03
C ALA A 33 -5.24 -20.29 3.82
N LEU A 34 -3.97 -19.91 4.02
CA LEU A 34 -2.98 -19.89 2.96
C LEU A 34 -2.71 -21.30 2.41
N ALA A 35 -2.56 -22.31 3.27
CA ALA A 35 -2.36 -23.70 2.84
C ALA A 35 -3.54 -24.20 2.00
N LYS A 36 -4.77 -23.91 2.43
CA LYS A 36 -5.98 -24.22 1.67
C LYS A 36 -6.05 -23.45 0.35
N TYR A 37 -5.64 -22.18 0.34
CA TYR A 37 -5.62 -21.35 -0.85
C TYR A 37 -4.63 -21.87 -1.89
N LEU A 38 -3.43 -22.27 -1.45
CA LEU A 38 -2.40 -22.88 -2.29
C LEU A 38 -2.85 -24.20 -2.91
N ALA A 39 -3.60 -25.02 -2.16
CA ALA A 39 -4.11 -26.30 -2.65
C ALA A 39 -5.31 -26.16 -3.61
N SER A 40 -6.16 -25.14 -3.42
CA SER A 40 -7.42 -24.99 -4.16
C SER A 40 -7.35 -24.05 -5.37
N THR A 41 -6.39 -23.12 -5.39
CA THR A 41 -6.35 -22.04 -6.39
C THR A 41 -5.35 -22.32 -7.51
N SER A 42 -5.85 -22.39 -8.74
CA SER A 42 -5.02 -22.53 -9.94
C SER A 42 -4.25 -21.23 -10.28
N THR A 43 -3.06 -21.34 -10.86
CA THR A 43 -2.24 -20.20 -11.34
C THR A 43 -2.93 -19.19 -12.28
N PRO A 44 -3.78 -19.57 -13.26
CA PRO A 44 -4.47 -18.57 -14.07
C PRO A 44 -5.45 -17.72 -13.25
N ARG A 45 -6.12 -18.33 -12.26
CA ARG A 45 -7.03 -17.61 -11.36
C ARG A 45 -6.28 -16.59 -10.49
N THR A 46 -5.10 -16.95 -9.98
CA THR A 46 -4.27 -16.00 -9.20
C THR A 46 -3.81 -14.83 -10.05
N LEU A 47 -3.39 -15.09 -11.30
CA LEU A 47 -3.01 -14.04 -12.24
C LEU A 47 -4.18 -13.12 -12.59
N LEU A 48 -5.37 -13.66 -12.85
CA LEU A 48 -6.57 -12.87 -13.09
C LEU A 48 -6.88 -11.96 -11.89
N ILE A 49 -6.86 -12.49 -10.67
CA ILE A 49 -7.09 -11.69 -9.45
C ILE A 49 -6.07 -10.54 -9.37
N SER A 50 -4.77 -10.82 -9.61
CA SER A 50 -3.73 -9.80 -9.57
C SER A 50 -3.86 -8.73 -10.65
N VAL A 51 -4.33 -9.05 -11.85
CA VAL A 51 -4.50 -8.07 -12.94
C VAL A 51 -5.80 -7.28 -12.80
N PHE A 52 -6.89 -7.92 -12.38
CA PHE A 52 -8.21 -7.31 -12.31
C PHE A 52 -8.50 -6.59 -10.99
N SER A 53 -7.76 -6.88 -9.92
CA SER A 53 -7.93 -6.21 -8.61
C SER A 53 -7.98 -4.67 -8.67
N PRO A 54 -7.12 -3.96 -9.44
CA PRO A 54 -7.16 -2.50 -9.51
C PRO A 54 -8.18 -1.94 -10.52
N LEU A 55 -8.77 -2.78 -11.38
CA LEU A 55 -9.69 -2.33 -12.45
C LEU A 55 -10.94 -1.60 -11.91
N PRO A 56 -11.60 -2.06 -10.82
CA PRO A 56 -12.72 -1.33 -10.23
C PRO A 56 -12.36 0.10 -9.83
N CYS A 57 -11.13 0.34 -9.35
CA CYS A 57 -10.65 1.68 -9.02
C CYS A 57 -10.57 2.57 -10.27
N LEU A 58 -9.99 2.05 -11.37
CA LEU A 58 -9.93 2.76 -12.65
C LEU A 58 -11.31 3.09 -13.20
N VAL A 59 -12.25 2.14 -13.14
CA VAL A 59 -13.62 2.35 -13.61
C VAL A 59 -14.30 3.44 -12.79
N ILE A 60 -14.19 3.41 -11.47
CA ILE A 60 -14.77 4.44 -10.61
C ILE A 60 -14.18 5.82 -10.94
N VAL A 61 -12.86 5.94 -11.03
CA VAL A 61 -12.20 7.21 -11.38
C VAL A 61 -12.65 7.69 -12.76
N ALA A 62 -12.64 6.81 -13.77
CA ALA A 62 -13.07 7.17 -15.11
C ALA A 62 -14.55 7.63 -15.14
N LEU A 63 -15.44 6.96 -14.40
CA LEU A 63 -16.84 7.34 -14.31
C LEU A 63 -17.03 8.71 -13.64
N VAL A 64 -16.27 9.00 -12.57
CA VAL A 64 -16.26 10.30 -11.91
C VAL A 64 -15.75 11.39 -12.86
N GLU A 65 -14.72 11.10 -13.66
CA GLU A 65 -14.14 12.02 -14.65
C GLU A 65 -14.98 12.18 -15.93
N CYS A 66 -15.90 11.27 -16.24
CA CYS A 66 -16.82 11.40 -17.38
C CYS A 66 -17.88 12.49 -17.16
N VAL A 67 -18.12 12.89 -15.92
CA VAL A 67 -19.14 13.89 -15.57
C VAL A 67 -18.64 15.28 -16.01
N PRO A 68 -19.33 15.98 -16.94
CA PRO A 68 -18.84 17.23 -17.51
C PRO A 68 -18.79 18.35 -16.46
N LEU A 69 -17.70 19.12 -16.48
CA LEU A 69 -17.55 20.35 -15.71
C LEU A 69 -18.11 21.55 -16.50
N ALA A 70 -18.82 22.45 -15.80
CA ALA A 70 -19.21 23.74 -16.34
C ALA A 70 -18.06 24.77 -16.21
N PRO A 71 -18.05 25.85 -17.03
CA PRO A 71 -17.08 26.94 -16.91
C PRO A 71 -17.00 27.53 -15.49
N THR A 72 -15.80 27.90 -15.05
CA THR A 72 -15.57 28.48 -13.71
C THR A 72 -16.18 29.87 -13.53
N GLU A 73 -16.60 30.50 -14.63
CA GLU A 73 -17.22 31.84 -14.66
C GLU A 73 -18.66 31.84 -14.11
N ASP A 74 -19.36 30.70 -14.15
CA ASP A 74 -20.75 30.55 -13.67
C ASP A 74 -20.88 30.52 -12.13
N GLY A 75 -19.74 30.60 -11.43
CA GLY A 75 -19.67 30.61 -9.97
C GLY A 75 -20.06 29.28 -9.32
N SER A 76 -19.99 29.23 -7.99
CA SER A 76 -20.25 28.00 -7.21
C SER A 76 -21.69 27.49 -7.36
N ARG A 77 -22.66 28.37 -7.59
CA ARG A 77 -24.09 28.04 -7.75
C ARG A 77 -24.44 27.50 -9.14
N GLY A 78 -23.69 27.84 -10.19
CA GLY A 78 -23.89 27.30 -11.54
C GLY A 78 -23.31 25.89 -11.72
N ASN A 79 -22.37 25.49 -10.88
CA ASN A 79 -21.63 24.23 -11.02
C ASN A 79 -22.11 23.13 -10.05
N ALA A 80 -23.42 22.92 -9.93
CA ALA A 80 -24.00 21.88 -9.07
C ALA A 80 -23.46 20.46 -9.40
N VAL A 81 -23.10 20.23 -10.66
CA VAL A 81 -22.52 18.97 -11.16
C VAL A 81 -21.12 18.74 -10.59
N PHE A 82 -20.28 19.77 -10.50
CA PHE A 82 -18.98 19.69 -9.83
C PHE A 82 -19.12 19.32 -8.35
N TRP A 83 -20.05 19.96 -7.63
CA TRP A 83 -20.31 19.65 -6.22
C TRP A 83 -20.85 18.23 -6.04
N GLY A 84 -21.73 17.76 -6.94
CA GLY A 84 -22.19 16.37 -6.95
C GLY A 84 -21.04 15.38 -7.18
N ARG A 85 -20.13 15.68 -8.10
CA ARG A 85 -18.94 14.88 -8.36
C ARG A 85 -18.00 14.84 -7.16
N ASP A 86 -17.69 15.99 -6.58
CA ASP A 86 -16.83 16.10 -5.39
C ASP A 86 -17.44 15.36 -4.20
N LEU A 87 -18.76 15.48 -4.00
CA LEU A 87 -19.52 14.75 -3.00
C LEU A 87 -19.42 13.23 -3.18
N VAL A 88 -19.57 12.73 -4.41
CA VAL A 88 -19.42 11.29 -4.71
C VAL A 88 -17.99 10.82 -4.50
N ALA A 89 -16.99 11.56 -4.98
CA ALA A 89 -15.58 11.21 -4.83
C ALA A 89 -15.16 11.21 -3.34
N ALA A 90 -15.51 12.26 -2.60
CA ALA A 90 -15.18 12.38 -1.19
C ALA A 90 -15.96 11.38 -0.31
N SER A 91 -17.21 11.05 -0.63
CA SER A 91 -17.95 10.00 0.08
C SER A 91 -17.39 8.59 -0.17
N LEU A 92 -16.95 8.28 -1.40
CA LEU A 92 -16.27 7.03 -1.72
C LEU A 92 -14.92 6.91 -0.99
N MET A 93 -14.15 7.99 -0.98
CA MET A 93 -12.88 8.07 -0.24
C MET A 93 -13.10 7.91 1.27
N MET A 94 -14.07 8.63 1.83
CA MET A 94 -14.41 8.58 3.25
C MET A 94 -14.92 7.19 3.66
N ARG A 95 -15.71 6.53 2.81
CA ARG A 95 -16.11 5.13 3.02
C ARG A 95 -14.91 4.20 3.04
N ALA A 96 -13.96 4.37 2.11
CA ALA A 96 -12.74 3.55 2.07
C ALA A 96 -11.91 3.71 3.34
N VAL A 97 -11.81 4.93 3.88
CA VAL A 97 -11.13 5.22 5.16
C VAL A 97 -11.90 4.63 6.34
N LEU A 98 -13.22 4.79 6.40
CA LEU A 98 -14.05 4.25 7.48
C LEU A 98 -14.01 2.72 7.53
N GLU A 99 -14.02 2.03 6.39
CA GLU A 99 -13.85 0.57 6.37
C GLU A 99 -12.46 0.16 6.85
N GLN A 100 -11.40 0.91 6.51
CA GLN A 100 -10.07 0.66 7.07
C GLN A 100 -10.03 0.84 8.58
N ILE A 101 -10.69 1.87 9.12
CA ILE A 101 -10.78 2.12 10.57
C ILE A 101 -11.62 1.05 11.27
N ARG A 102 -12.77 0.68 10.71
CA ARG A 102 -13.66 -0.35 11.25
C ARG A 102 -12.96 -1.69 11.36
N VAL A 103 -12.22 -2.06 10.31
CA VAL A 103 -11.44 -3.29 10.29
C VAL A 103 -10.24 -3.16 11.24
N ALA A 104 -9.58 -2.00 11.31
CA ALA A 104 -8.49 -1.73 12.26
C ALA A 104 -8.95 -1.68 13.72
N VAL A 105 -10.22 -1.41 14.02
CA VAL A 105 -10.75 -1.28 15.38
C VAL A 105 -12.11 -1.98 15.48
N PRO A 106 -12.14 -3.30 15.78
CA PRO A 106 -13.36 -4.10 15.89
C PRO A 106 -14.32 -3.67 17.01
N GLY A 107 -13.84 -2.83 17.95
CA GLY A 107 -14.65 -2.26 19.03
C GLY A 107 -15.58 -1.13 18.57
N LEU A 108 -15.42 -0.64 17.34
CA LEU A 108 -16.46 0.18 16.70
C LEU A 108 -17.63 -0.71 16.30
N GLY A 109 -18.68 -0.72 17.11
CA GLY A 109 -19.99 -1.27 16.73
C GLY A 109 -20.69 -0.52 15.59
N MET A 110 -19.96 0.18 14.71
CA MET A 110 -20.54 0.86 13.56
C MET A 110 -20.98 -0.16 12.52
N THR A 111 -22.26 -0.12 12.20
CA THR A 111 -22.84 -0.86 11.07
C THR A 111 -22.37 -0.26 9.74
N PRO A 112 -22.32 -1.04 8.64
CA PRO A 112 -21.94 -0.51 7.32
C PRO A 112 -22.81 0.66 6.89
N LEU A 113 -24.09 0.64 7.27
CA LEU A 113 -25.06 1.69 6.97
C LEU A 113 -24.73 2.98 7.74
N GLN A 114 -24.34 2.89 9.02
CA GLN A 114 -23.85 4.04 9.78
C GLN A 114 -22.56 4.63 9.17
N ALA A 115 -21.64 3.80 8.67
CA ALA A 115 -20.43 4.27 8.00
C ALA A 115 -20.76 5.04 6.70
N ILE A 116 -21.72 4.55 5.91
CA ILE A 116 -22.21 5.24 4.71
C ILE A 116 -22.86 6.58 5.09
N VAL A 117 -23.71 6.60 6.12
CA VAL A 117 -24.37 7.82 6.60
C VAL A 117 -23.35 8.84 7.07
N VAL A 118 -22.35 8.43 7.86
CA VAL A 118 -21.27 9.32 8.34
C VAL A 118 -20.44 9.86 7.17
N ALA A 119 -20.13 9.03 6.18
CA ALA A 119 -19.40 9.48 4.98
C ALA A 119 -20.18 10.56 4.22
N ILE A 120 -21.48 10.33 3.97
CA ILE A 120 -22.33 11.29 3.25
C ILE A 120 -22.47 12.59 4.07
N VAL A 121 -22.79 12.49 5.36
CA VAL A 121 -22.97 13.67 6.24
C VAL A 121 -21.66 14.48 6.32
N ALA A 122 -20.52 13.83 6.56
CA ALA A 122 -19.23 14.51 6.64
C ALA A 122 -18.89 15.26 5.34
N THR A 123 -19.15 14.65 4.18
CA THR A 123 -18.85 15.27 2.89
C THR A 123 -19.81 16.42 2.55
N THR A 124 -21.11 16.28 2.84
CA THR A 124 -22.07 17.38 2.64
C THR A 124 -21.72 18.61 3.46
N VAL A 125 -21.14 18.42 4.65
CA VAL A 125 -20.68 19.51 5.52
C VAL A 125 -19.44 20.18 4.95
N SER A 126 -18.46 19.44 4.41
CA SER A 126 -17.27 20.05 3.79
C SER A 126 -17.57 20.85 2.52
N THR A 127 -18.66 20.53 1.80
CA THR A 127 -19.09 21.26 0.60
C THR A 127 -20.07 22.39 0.87
N ALA A 128 -20.73 22.39 2.03
CA ALA A 128 -21.70 23.42 2.42
C ALA A 128 -20.99 24.53 3.21
N ASP A 129 -20.32 25.42 2.49
CA ASP A 129 -19.75 26.67 3.03
C ASP A 129 -20.87 27.68 3.37
N ASP A 130 -21.70 27.36 4.37
CA ASP A 130 -22.70 28.27 4.92
C ASP A 130 -22.58 28.24 6.46
N GLY A 131 -21.73 29.14 6.98
CA GLY A 131 -21.18 29.16 8.35
C GLY A 131 -22.17 29.23 9.52
N SER A 132 -23.49 29.18 9.27
CA SER A 132 -24.53 29.17 10.31
C SER A 132 -25.05 27.77 10.69
N ARG A 133 -24.91 26.74 9.83
CA ARG A 133 -25.41 25.36 10.11
C ARG A 133 -24.34 24.42 10.67
N ASP A 134 -23.16 24.98 10.88
CA ASP A 134 -21.91 24.27 11.05
C ASP A 134 -21.68 23.85 12.53
N SER A 135 -22.33 24.51 13.49
CA SER A 135 -22.30 24.16 14.92
C SER A 135 -23.14 22.92 15.26
N GLU A 136 -24.42 22.91 14.90
CA GLU A 136 -25.36 21.80 15.19
C GLU A 136 -24.95 20.50 14.50
N LEU A 137 -24.43 20.57 13.27
CA LEU A 137 -23.94 19.40 12.54
C LEU A 137 -22.60 18.87 13.05
N ARG A 138 -21.69 19.75 13.49
CA ARG A 138 -20.50 19.31 14.24
C ARG A 138 -20.88 18.63 15.54
N ASP A 139 -22.01 18.99 16.16
CA ASP A 139 -22.57 18.34 17.34
C ASP A 139 -23.18 16.98 17.00
N ILE A 140 -23.89 16.83 15.87
CA ILE A 140 -24.41 15.53 15.37
C ILE A 140 -23.25 14.58 15.03
N ILE A 141 -22.22 15.05 14.33
CA ILE A 141 -21.01 14.27 14.06
C ILE A 141 -20.27 13.98 15.37
N ARG A 142 -20.26 14.89 16.36
CA ARG A 142 -19.73 14.63 17.72
C ARG A 142 -20.52 13.61 18.53
N SER A 143 -21.82 13.54 18.31
CA SER A 143 -22.73 12.55 18.91
C SER A 143 -22.55 11.16 18.31
N ILE A 144 -22.39 11.06 16.98
CA ILE A 144 -22.26 9.79 16.26
C ILE A 144 -20.82 9.23 16.36
N VAL A 145 -19.81 10.10 16.32
CA VAL A 145 -18.39 9.75 16.29
C VAL A 145 -17.77 10.09 17.64
N GLY A 146 -17.68 9.09 18.52
CA GLY A 146 -17.09 9.21 19.85
C GLY A 146 -15.70 9.85 19.82
N ALA A 147 -15.31 10.51 20.92
CA ALA A 147 -14.07 11.31 20.99
C ALA A 147 -12.81 10.51 20.62
N GLU A 148 -12.74 9.23 20.98
CA GLU A 148 -11.62 8.33 20.65
C GLU A 148 -11.55 8.04 19.15
N LEU A 149 -12.70 7.79 18.51
CA LEU A 149 -12.79 7.63 17.05
C LEU A 149 -12.29 8.85 16.31
N ARG A 150 -12.65 10.04 16.79
CA ARG A 150 -12.29 11.31 16.15
C ARG A 150 -10.79 11.53 16.14
N LYS A 151 -10.13 11.15 17.23
CA LYS A 151 -8.67 11.22 17.35
C LYS A 151 -8.00 10.26 16.37
N GLU A 152 -8.52 9.04 16.25
CA GLU A 152 -8.05 8.05 15.26
C GLU A 152 -8.30 8.51 13.82
N MET A 153 -9.51 8.98 13.49
CA MET A 153 -9.86 9.50 12.16
C MET A 153 -9.00 10.69 11.75
N ASN A 154 -8.78 11.64 12.66
CA ASN A 154 -7.90 12.79 12.38
C ASN A 154 -6.44 12.36 12.20
N SER A 155 -5.98 11.35 12.95
CA SER A 155 -4.63 10.80 12.78
C SER A 155 -4.46 10.13 11.40
N PHE A 156 -5.44 9.32 10.97
CA PHE A 156 -5.45 8.70 9.65
C PHE A 156 -5.55 9.75 8.51
N ALA A 157 -6.44 10.74 8.65
CA ALA A 157 -6.60 11.81 7.68
C ALA A 157 -5.35 12.68 7.54
N ASN A 158 -4.63 12.96 8.64
CA ASN A 158 -3.39 13.75 8.61
C ASN A 158 -2.25 13.04 7.87
N VAL A 159 -2.18 11.71 7.93
CA VAL A 159 -1.20 10.92 7.14
C VAL A 159 -1.52 11.02 5.65
N GLN A 160 -2.80 11.10 5.27
CA GLN A 160 -3.28 11.01 3.89
C GLN A 160 -3.37 12.38 3.18
N ASN A 161 -3.85 13.42 3.85
CA ASN A 161 -4.26 14.68 3.21
C ASN A 161 -3.22 15.82 3.28
N CYS A 162 -2.19 15.73 4.13
CA CYS A 162 -1.29 16.86 4.41
C CYS A 162 0.02 16.90 3.58
N PRO A 163 0.71 15.78 3.23
CA PRO A 163 2.05 15.88 2.67
C PRO A 163 2.11 16.34 1.20
N MET A 164 1.07 16.10 0.40
CA MET A 164 1.20 16.12 -1.06
C MET A 164 1.50 17.49 -1.66
N PRO A 165 0.66 18.50 -1.37
CA PRO A 165 0.87 19.83 -1.93
C PRO A 165 2.16 20.46 -1.40
N ILE A 166 2.49 20.21 -0.12
CA ILE A 166 3.68 20.76 0.56
C ILE A 166 4.97 20.17 -0.03
N TYR A 167 5.02 18.84 -0.21
CA TYR A 167 6.17 18.16 -0.78
C TYR A 167 6.40 18.59 -2.24
N LEU A 168 5.33 18.58 -3.05
CA LEU A 168 5.43 18.93 -4.48
C LEU A 168 5.80 20.41 -4.67
N TYR A 169 5.27 21.29 -3.83
CA TYR A 169 5.66 22.70 -3.81
C TYR A 169 7.16 22.86 -3.53
N GLY A 170 7.70 22.16 -2.53
CA GLY A 170 9.14 22.15 -2.24
C GLY A 170 9.97 21.62 -3.40
N PHE A 171 9.58 20.50 -4.00
CA PHE A 171 10.28 19.88 -5.13
C PHE A 171 10.34 20.81 -6.35
N ASN A 172 9.22 21.45 -6.69
CA ASN A 172 9.12 22.32 -7.87
C ASN A 172 9.90 23.65 -7.72
N ARG A 173 10.25 24.05 -6.48
CA ARG A 173 11.08 25.24 -6.22
C ARG A 173 12.58 25.00 -6.37
N LEU A 174 13.01 23.75 -6.48
CA LEU A 174 14.42 23.36 -6.54
C LEU A 174 14.90 23.21 -7.99
N GLY A 175 16.18 23.51 -8.23
CA GLY A 175 16.84 23.19 -9.50
C GLY A 175 17.05 21.68 -9.69
N PRO A 176 17.54 21.20 -10.86
CA PRO A 176 17.62 19.77 -11.18
C PRO A 176 18.42 18.95 -10.16
N LEU A 177 19.53 19.49 -9.66
CA LEU A 177 20.36 18.82 -8.66
C LEU A 177 19.68 18.79 -7.27
N GLY A 178 18.94 19.84 -6.92
CA GLY A 178 18.14 19.91 -5.69
C GLY A 178 16.94 18.95 -5.73
N GLN A 179 16.26 18.82 -6.88
CA GLN A 179 15.19 17.84 -7.09
C GLN A 179 15.68 16.40 -6.84
N ASN A 180 16.86 16.05 -7.36
CA ASN A 180 17.47 14.74 -7.12
C ASN A 180 17.72 14.47 -5.64
N MET A 181 18.20 15.47 -4.88
CA MET A 181 18.41 15.33 -3.44
C MET A 181 17.08 15.24 -2.67
N TYR A 182 16.08 16.02 -3.07
CA TYR A 182 14.75 16.06 -2.46
C TYR A 182 13.97 14.75 -2.67
N LEU A 183 14.20 14.07 -3.80
CA LEU A 183 13.67 12.73 -4.06
C LEU A 183 14.18 11.71 -3.01
N GLY A 184 15.41 11.88 -2.52
CA GLY A 184 15.98 11.07 -1.45
C GLY A 184 15.30 11.24 -0.08
N LEU A 185 14.45 12.25 0.10
CA LEU A 185 13.66 12.47 1.31
C LEU A 185 12.46 11.52 1.41
N LEU A 186 11.92 11.04 0.27
CA LEU A 186 10.74 10.17 0.24
C LEU A 186 10.90 8.87 1.04
N PRO A 187 12.03 8.13 0.93
CA PRO A 187 12.29 6.99 1.81
C PRO A 187 12.20 7.33 3.30
N VAL A 188 12.66 8.51 3.72
CA VAL A 188 12.63 8.96 5.12
C VAL A 188 11.20 9.24 5.57
N ILE A 189 10.44 10.00 4.77
CA ILE A 189 9.01 10.29 5.03
C ILE A 189 8.23 8.98 5.15
N LYS A 190 8.48 8.04 4.24
CA LYS A 190 7.85 6.73 4.23
C LYS A 190 8.11 5.96 5.52
N ILE A 191 9.35 5.97 6.03
CA ILE A 191 9.70 5.28 7.28
C ILE A 191 9.00 5.91 8.48
N ILE A 192 8.99 7.24 8.56
CA ILE A 192 8.27 7.98 9.61
C ILE A 192 6.78 7.58 9.60
N GLY A 193 6.16 7.58 8.42
CA GLY A 193 4.77 7.14 8.25
C GLY A 193 4.54 5.70 8.70
N LYS A 194 5.44 4.78 8.33
CA LYS A 194 5.33 3.35 8.71
C LYS A 194 5.39 3.15 10.22
N ASN A 195 6.28 3.87 10.90
CA ASN A 195 6.37 3.85 12.36
C ASN A 195 5.15 4.48 13.04
N TRP A 196 4.65 5.58 12.49
CA TRP A 196 3.44 6.24 12.98
C TRP A 196 2.26 5.27 12.91
N ILE A 197 1.97 4.71 11.73
CA ILE A 197 0.86 3.75 11.54
C ILE A 197 1.01 2.51 12.45
N SER A 198 2.21 1.99 12.62
CA SER A 198 2.47 0.90 13.56
C SER A 198 2.10 1.24 14.99
N TYR A 199 2.45 2.44 15.44
CA TYR A 199 2.18 2.87 16.80
C TYR A 199 0.68 2.92 17.07
N PHE A 200 -0.12 3.38 16.09
CA PHE A 200 -1.58 3.38 16.17
C PHE A 200 -2.17 1.96 16.17
N LEU A 201 -1.63 1.04 15.36
CA LEU A 201 -2.22 -0.29 15.19
C LEU A 201 -1.87 -1.30 16.29
N ARG A 202 -0.96 -0.94 17.22
CA ARG A 202 -0.40 -1.56 18.47
C ARG A 202 -0.48 -3.08 18.74
N ASN A 203 -1.35 -3.86 18.09
CA ASN A 203 -1.45 -5.33 18.17
C ASN A 203 -2.13 -6.02 16.95
N LYS A 204 -2.48 -5.31 15.86
CA LYS A 204 -3.19 -5.88 14.69
C LYS A 204 -2.31 -5.99 13.45
N TYR A 205 -1.32 -6.86 13.52
CA TYR A 205 -0.30 -7.00 12.47
C TYR A 205 -0.86 -7.43 11.11
N GLU A 206 -1.93 -8.25 11.07
CA GLU A 206 -2.50 -8.74 9.82
C GLU A 206 -3.05 -7.62 8.92
N LEU A 207 -3.60 -6.56 9.53
CA LEU A 207 -4.18 -5.42 8.83
C LEU A 207 -3.18 -4.29 8.59
N MET A 208 -2.14 -4.25 9.43
CA MET A 208 -1.09 -3.26 9.35
C MET A 208 -0.42 -3.29 7.98
N ALA A 209 -0.17 -4.47 7.43
CA ALA A 209 0.36 -4.63 6.08
C ALA A 209 -0.46 -3.86 5.02
N GLN A 210 -1.75 -4.16 4.94
CA GLN A 210 -2.64 -3.59 3.93
C GLN A 210 -2.87 -2.09 4.11
N ILE A 211 -3.02 -1.63 5.36
CA ILE A 211 -3.17 -0.21 5.69
C ILE A 211 -1.92 0.58 5.30
N MET A 212 -0.72 0.05 5.57
CA MET A 212 0.54 0.68 5.17
C MET A 212 0.67 0.73 3.65
N ILE A 213 0.33 -0.36 2.96
CA ILE A 213 0.42 -0.41 1.49
C ILE A 213 -0.49 0.66 0.88
N PHE A 214 -1.75 0.72 1.30
CA PHE A 214 -2.72 1.64 0.74
C PHE A 214 -2.43 3.11 1.09
N ASN A 215 -2.10 3.42 2.35
CA ASN A 215 -1.95 4.80 2.80
C ASN A 215 -0.54 5.38 2.66
N LEU A 216 0.50 4.54 2.58
CA LEU A 216 1.88 5.02 2.47
C LEU A 216 2.51 4.60 1.15
N ASP A 217 2.46 3.33 0.78
CA ASP A 217 3.17 2.84 -0.41
C ASP A 217 2.55 3.37 -1.72
N VAL A 218 1.21 3.41 -1.83
CA VAL A 218 0.53 3.99 -3.01
C VAL A 218 0.80 5.49 -3.11
N PHE A 219 0.60 6.26 -2.04
CA PHE A 219 0.87 7.71 -2.05
C PHE A 219 2.33 8.02 -2.34
N ASN A 220 3.26 7.28 -1.74
CA ASN A 220 4.68 7.38 -2.05
C ASN A 220 5.00 7.12 -3.52
N ALA A 221 4.36 6.13 -4.15
CA ALA A 221 4.51 5.90 -5.58
C ALA A 221 3.95 7.07 -6.41
N MET A 222 2.78 7.62 -6.04
CA MET A 222 2.19 8.80 -6.68
C MET A 222 3.08 10.05 -6.55
N TYR A 223 3.76 10.23 -5.42
CA TYR A 223 4.77 11.28 -5.21
C TYR A 223 5.91 11.17 -6.21
N VAL A 224 6.53 9.99 -6.29
CA VAL A 224 7.63 9.72 -7.23
C VAL A 224 7.19 9.98 -8.67
N LEU A 225 5.99 9.52 -9.05
CA LEU A 225 5.46 9.71 -10.40
C LEU A 225 5.22 11.18 -10.74
N SER A 226 4.71 11.96 -9.79
CA SER A 226 4.53 13.41 -9.96
C SER A 226 5.87 14.14 -10.11
N CYS A 227 6.89 13.74 -9.33
CA CYS A 227 8.25 14.25 -9.49
C CYS A 227 8.85 13.92 -10.87
N ILE A 228 8.66 12.70 -11.37
CA ILE A 228 9.15 12.28 -12.69
C ILE A 228 8.41 13.02 -13.81
N GLN A 229 7.10 13.23 -13.69
CA GLN A 229 6.34 14.00 -14.68
C GLN A 229 6.75 15.48 -14.68
N ASN A 230 6.99 16.08 -13.53
CA ASN A 230 7.37 17.50 -13.44
C ASN A 230 8.85 17.73 -13.74
N SER A 231 9.71 16.72 -13.59
CA SER A 231 11.11 16.83 -13.92
C SER A 231 11.35 16.78 -15.43
N LYS A 232 12.33 17.57 -15.90
CA LYS A 232 12.83 17.55 -17.29
C LYS A 232 14.00 16.57 -17.47
N SER A 233 14.39 15.84 -16.42
CA SER A 233 15.61 15.03 -16.39
C SER A 233 15.33 13.56 -16.14
N LEU A 234 15.87 12.69 -17.01
CA LEU A 234 15.88 11.24 -16.84
C LEU A 234 16.60 10.79 -15.55
N SER A 235 17.45 11.65 -14.97
CA SER A 235 18.17 11.37 -13.74
C SER A 235 17.23 11.02 -12.58
N THR A 236 16.09 11.71 -12.45
CA THR A 236 15.09 11.44 -11.40
C THR A 236 14.50 10.03 -11.52
N THR A 237 14.30 9.56 -12.75
CA THR A 237 13.79 8.21 -13.03
C THR A 237 14.82 7.16 -12.65
N PHE A 238 16.09 7.33 -13.07
CA PHE A 238 17.16 6.40 -12.70
C PHE A 238 17.43 6.36 -11.20
N ILE A 239 17.39 7.51 -10.51
CA ILE A 239 17.54 7.57 -9.06
C ILE A 239 16.37 6.85 -8.37
N SER A 240 15.13 7.05 -8.84
CA SER A 240 13.96 6.35 -8.29
C SER A 240 14.09 4.83 -8.44
N ILE A 241 14.47 4.35 -9.63
CA ILE A 241 14.72 2.93 -9.90
C ILE A 241 15.84 2.40 -9.00
N GLY A 242 16.94 3.14 -8.86
CA GLY A 242 18.05 2.77 -8.00
C GLY A 242 17.65 2.68 -6.53
N LEU A 243 16.90 3.65 -6.02
CA LEU A 243 16.37 3.64 -4.65
C LEU A 243 15.45 2.43 -4.44
N ASP A 244 14.56 2.14 -5.38
CA ASP A 244 13.67 0.99 -5.28
C ASP A 244 14.41 -0.34 -5.32
N ALA A 245 15.43 -0.47 -6.17
CA ALA A 245 16.29 -1.64 -6.23
C ALA A 245 17.07 -1.84 -4.92
N VAL A 246 17.64 -0.78 -4.34
CA VAL A 246 18.35 -0.82 -3.05
C VAL A 246 17.39 -1.22 -1.92
N LEU A 247 16.20 -0.63 -1.87
CA LEU A 247 15.20 -0.96 -0.85
C LEU A 247 14.71 -2.41 -0.99
N ALA A 248 14.50 -2.90 -2.21
CA ALA A 248 14.17 -4.30 -2.46
C ALA A 248 15.31 -5.24 -2.06
N TRP A 249 16.56 -4.87 -2.36
CA TRP A 249 17.75 -5.62 -1.97
C TRP A 249 17.92 -5.74 -0.46
N VAL A 250 17.73 -4.63 0.27
CA VAL A 250 17.74 -4.60 1.74
C VAL A 250 16.67 -5.55 2.29
N SER A 251 15.42 -5.40 1.84
CA SER A 251 14.30 -6.25 2.24
C SER A 251 14.56 -7.75 1.99
N MET A 252 15.12 -8.10 0.82
CA MET A 252 15.48 -9.48 0.50
C MET A 252 16.64 -10.02 1.32
N THR A 253 17.57 -9.15 1.73
CA THR A 253 18.68 -9.53 2.60
C THR A 253 18.17 -9.85 4.00
N ASP A 254 17.24 -9.05 4.53
CA ASP A 254 16.60 -9.31 5.82
C ASP A 254 15.82 -10.62 5.80
N LEU A 255 15.00 -10.85 4.77
CA LEU A 255 14.29 -12.12 4.57
C LEU A 255 15.24 -13.32 4.48
N ARG A 256 16.38 -13.17 3.81
CA ARG A 256 17.40 -14.23 3.73
C ARG A 256 17.99 -14.55 5.09
N ILE A 257 18.28 -13.53 5.91
CA ILE A 257 18.82 -13.72 7.26
C ILE A 257 17.78 -14.40 8.15
N MET A 258 16.53 -13.96 8.11
CA MET A 258 15.43 -14.56 8.90
C MET A 258 15.19 -16.02 8.52
N THR A 259 15.12 -16.32 7.23
CA THR A 259 14.90 -17.69 6.74
C THR A 259 16.05 -18.62 7.16
N LYS A 260 17.30 -18.15 7.07
CA LYS A 260 18.47 -18.92 7.52
C LYS A 260 18.43 -19.23 9.01
N ARG A 261 18.01 -18.28 9.85
CA ARG A 261 17.88 -18.50 11.30
C ARG A 261 16.86 -19.59 11.60
N VAL A 262 15.69 -19.54 10.95
CA VAL A 262 14.65 -20.58 11.10
C VAL A 262 15.16 -21.95 10.64
N PHE A 263 15.83 -22.01 9.49
CA PHE A 263 16.35 -23.29 8.98
C PHE A 263 17.48 -23.87 9.83
N LEU A 264 18.38 -23.04 10.33
CA LEU A 264 19.49 -23.47 11.19
C LEU A 264 18.97 -24.00 12.54
N LEU A 265 17.94 -23.38 13.10
CA LEU A 265 17.28 -23.87 14.31
C LEU A 265 16.61 -25.23 14.09
N ARG A 266 15.96 -25.43 12.93
CA ARG A 266 15.45 -26.76 12.56
C ARG A 266 16.55 -27.78 12.50
N LEU A 267 17.70 -27.46 11.89
CA LEU A 267 18.82 -28.40 11.79
C LEU A 267 19.33 -28.79 13.18
N ILE A 268 19.49 -27.83 14.09
CA ILE A 268 19.91 -28.11 15.48
C ILE A 268 18.86 -28.94 16.23
N HIS A 269 17.57 -28.60 16.08
CA HIS A 269 16.49 -29.35 16.74
C HIS A 269 16.38 -30.78 16.19
N GLN A 270 16.45 -30.91 14.87
CA GLN A 270 16.45 -32.18 14.18
C GLN A 270 17.72 -32.99 14.50
N GLU A 271 18.87 -32.37 14.74
CA GLU A 271 20.08 -33.06 15.21
C GLU A 271 19.93 -33.54 16.67
N ALA A 272 19.30 -32.74 17.53
CA ALA A 272 18.95 -33.14 18.90
C ALA A 272 17.88 -34.25 18.95
N GLU A 273 16.95 -34.28 17.99
CA GLU A 273 15.87 -35.27 17.88
C GLU A 273 16.32 -36.54 17.12
N ASN A 274 17.13 -36.41 16.07
CA ASN A 274 17.77 -37.52 15.35
C ASN A 274 18.82 -38.23 16.21
N ALA A 275 19.39 -37.56 17.23
CA ALA A 275 20.18 -38.23 18.26
C ALA A 275 19.34 -39.16 19.16
N ARG A 276 18.00 -39.10 19.09
CA ARG A 276 17.06 -39.99 19.80
C ARG A 276 16.29 -40.95 18.91
N VAL A 277 16.07 -40.64 17.63
CA VAL A 277 15.34 -41.54 16.72
C VAL A 277 15.97 -41.53 15.33
N SER A 278 16.46 -42.69 14.92
CA SER A 278 16.95 -42.94 13.57
C SER A 278 15.79 -43.08 12.59
N SER A 279 15.89 -42.32 11.48
CA SER A 279 15.08 -42.33 10.25
C SER A 279 13.92 -41.31 10.19
N PHE A 280 13.98 -40.38 9.23
CA PHE A 280 13.20 -40.44 7.98
C PHE A 280 13.53 -39.29 7.00
N HIS A 281 13.12 -39.49 5.74
CA HIS A 281 13.53 -38.83 4.50
C HIS A 281 13.03 -37.39 4.22
N GLN A 282 13.77 -36.74 3.32
CA GLN A 282 13.51 -35.55 2.47
C GLN A 282 12.03 -35.16 2.21
N VAL A 283 11.71 -33.86 2.34
CA VAL A 283 10.57 -33.23 1.64
C VAL A 283 10.90 -31.79 1.18
N PRO A 284 10.89 -31.50 -0.13
CA PRO A 284 10.91 -30.15 -0.67
C PRO A 284 9.48 -29.60 -0.81
N ILE A 285 9.31 -28.27 -0.77
CA ILE A 285 8.07 -27.51 -1.02
C ILE A 285 7.05 -27.49 0.14
N HIS A 286 6.70 -28.61 0.77
CA HIS A 286 5.78 -28.62 1.94
C HIS A 286 6.44 -28.27 3.28
N GLY A 287 7.77 -28.34 3.36
CA GLY A 287 8.49 -28.21 4.63
C GLY A 287 8.37 -26.85 5.31
N PHE A 288 8.12 -25.74 4.60
CA PHE A 288 8.01 -24.43 5.24
C PHE A 288 6.66 -24.22 5.93
N ILE A 289 5.56 -24.61 5.26
CA ILE A 289 4.20 -24.56 5.81
C ILE A 289 4.01 -25.63 6.89
N LEU A 290 4.57 -26.84 6.71
CA LEU A 290 4.47 -27.89 7.73
C LEU A 290 5.18 -27.48 9.02
N LEU A 291 6.27 -26.71 8.94
CA LEU A 291 6.95 -26.22 10.14
C LEU A 291 6.26 -25.06 10.85
N THR A 292 5.43 -24.30 10.14
CA THR A 292 4.54 -23.35 10.83
C THR A 292 3.45 -24.09 11.62
N SER A 293 3.14 -25.35 11.25
CA SER A 293 2.17 -26.19 11.96
C SER A 293 2.76 -27.01 13.13
N SER A 294 4.08 -27.24 13.20
CA SER A 294 4.69 -28.19 14.14
C SER A 294 5.09 -27.61 15.52
N GLY A 295 4.49 -26.50 15.96
CA GLY A 295 4.55 -25.99 17.34
C GLY A 295 5.87 -25.34 17.78
N ILE A 296 7.03 -25.96 17.54
CA ILE A 296 8.30 -25.63 18.23
C ILE A 296 9.02 -24.40 17.64
N ASP A 297 8.79 -24.05 16.37
CA ASP A 297 9.37 -22.86 15.68
C ASP A 297 8.34 -22.08 14.85
N SER A 298 7.06 -22.26 15.17
CA SER A 298 5.93 -21.76 14.37
C SER A 298 5.90 -20.24 14.23
N GLU A 299 6.16 -19.50 15.32
CA GLU A 299 6.10 -18.04 15.35
C GLU A 299 7.15 -17.39 14.43
N ARG A 300 8.39 -17.90 14.45
CA ARG A 300 9.48 -17.36 13.60
C ARG A 300 9.25 -17.66 12.12
N ALA A 301 8.73 -18.85 11.81
CA ALA A 301 8.40 -19.21 10.43
C ALA A 301 7.17 -18.41 9.93
N ALA A 302 6.20 -18.14 10.80
CA ALA A 302 5.04 -17.29 10.52
C ALA A 302 5.44 -15.83 10.26
N GLN A 303 6.42 -15.32 11.00
CA GLN A 303 7.02 -13.99 10.79
C GLN A 303 7.69 -13.88 9.42
N VAL A 304 8.46 -14.89 9.00
CA VAL A 304 9.08 -14.89 7.65
C VAL A 304 8.01 -14.84 6.55
N LEU A 305 6.93 -15.60 6.70
CA LEU A 305 5.85 -15.65 5.73
C LEU A 305 5.08 -14.32 5.66
N PHE A 306 4.85 -13.68 6.81
CA PHE A 306 4.29 -12.34 6.91
C PHE A 306 5.17 -11.30 6.20
N THR A 307 6.47 -11.27 6.51
CA THR A 307 7.41 -10.34 5.88
C THR A 307 7.51 -10.60 4.37
N ALA A 308 7.43 -11.86 3.93
CA ALA A 308 7.45 -12.23 2.52
C ALA A 308 6.19 -11.77 1.78
N GLU A 309 5.00 -11.95 2.37
CA GLU A 309 3.75 -11.43 1.84
C GLU A 309 3.78 -9.91 1.72
N PHE A 310 4.21 -9.23 2.79
CA PHE A 310 4.33 -7.78 2.80
C PHE A 310 5.29 -7.28 1.70
N ALA A 311 6.47 -7.88 1.60
CA ALA A 311 7.47 -7.50 0.60
C ALA A 311 6.95 -7.65 -0.83
N ILE A 312 6.24 -8.75 -1.15
CA ILE A 312 5.69 -8.93 -2.50
C ILE A 312 4.56 -7.95 -2.80
N LEU A 313 3.70 -7.64 -1.82
CA LEU A 313 2.64 -6.67 -2.00
C LEU A 313 3.17 -5.25 -2.24
N VAL A 314 4.26 -4.86 -1.56
CA VAL A 314 4.95 -3.57 -1.81
C VAL A 314 5.55 -3.54 -3.21
N LEU A 315 6.24 -4.60 -3.64
CA LEU A 315 6.79 -4.70 -5.00
C LEU A 315 5.68 -4.64 -6.06
N TYR A 316 4.56 -5.33 -5.82
CA TYR A 316 3.38 -5.28 -6.69
C TYR A 316 2.78 -3.87 -6.74
N THR A 317 2.70 -3.17 -5.62
CA THR A 317 2.19 -1.79 -5.56
C THR A 317 3.06 -0.84 -6.37
N LYS A 318 4.39 -0.94 -6.26
CA LYS A 318 5.34 -0.15 -7.07
C LYS A 318 5.25 -0.47 -8.55
N PHE A 319 4.92 -1.70 -8.90
CA PHE A 319 4.68 -2.12 -10.28
C PHE A 319 3.36 -1.55 -10.81
N ILE A 320 2.25 -1.72 -10.10
CA ILE A 320 0.91 -1.42 -10.64
C ILE A 320 0.62 0.08 -10.67
N VAL A 321 1.07 0.86 -9.67
CA VAL A 321 0.74 2.29 -9.55
C VAL A 321 1.21 3.12 -10.75
N PRO A 322 2.43 2.98 -11.30
CA PRO A 322 2.83 3.65 -12.54
C PRO A 322 1.90 3.40 -13.73
N PHE A 323 1.41 2.17 -13.90
CA PHE A 323 0.47 1.85 -14.98
C PHE A 323 -0.91 2.47 -14.73
N LEU A 324 -1.40 2.43 -13.49
CA LEU A 324 -2.65 3.08 -13.13
C LEU A 324 -2.58 4.58 -13.36
N PHE A 325 -1.49 5.21 -12.91
CA PHE A 325 -1.26 6.64 -13.06
C PHE A 325 -1.19 7.04 -14.53
N ALA A 326 -0.37 6.35 -15.34
CA ALA A 326 -0.28 6.61 -16.78
C ALA A 326 -1.63 6.42 -17.50
N THR A 327 -2.38 5.38 -17.14
CA THR A 327 -3.71 5.12 -17.70
C THR A 327 -4.69 6.23 -17.33
N CYS A 328 -4.72 6.65 -16.06
CA CYS A 328 -5.55 7.77 -15.61
C CYS A 328 -5.18 9.09 -16.32
N THR A 329 -3.89 9.39 -16.48
CA THR A 329 -3.44 10.58 -17.23
C THR A 329 -3.90 10.52 -18.69
N CYS A 330 -3.78 9.37 -19.35
CA CYS A 330 -4.27 9.20 -20.73
C CYS A 330 -5.79 9.38 -20.83
N ILE A 331 -6.55 8.73 -19.94
CA ILE A 331 -8.02 8.89 -19.90
C ILE A 331 -8.38 10.36 -19.73
N LEU A 332 -7.75 11.04 -18.78
CA LEU A 332 -8.02 12.46 -18.49
C LEU A 332 -7.68 13.38 -19.66
N PHE A 333 -6.61 13.09 -20.41
CA PHE A 333 -6.19 13.87 -21.57
C PHE A 333 -7.20 13.84 -22.73
N TYR A 334 -7.83 12.68 -22.98
CA TYR A 334 -8.84 12.54 -24.03
C TYR A 334 -10.24 12.96 -23.61
N MET A 335 -10.46 13.29 -22.33
CA MET A 335 -11.74 13.75 -21.81
C MET A 335 -11.91 15.27 -21.99
N PRO A 336 -13.15 15.76 -22.16
CA PRO A 336 -13.42 17.20 -22.31
C PRO A 336 -13.02 18.00 -21.07
N ASN A 337 -13.03 17.35 -19.90
CA ASN A 337 -12.68 17.94 -18.62
C ASN A 337 -11.21 18.34 -18.48
N ARG A 338 -10.33 17.98 -19.43
CA ARG A 338 -8.90 18.32 -19.40
C ARG A 338 -8.62 19.81 -19.19
N ALA A 339 -9.51 20.68 -19.68
CA ALA A 339 -9.36 22.14 -19.59
C ALA A 339 -9.34 22.67 -18.15
N TYR A 340 -9.87 21.90 -17.20
CA TYR A 340 -9.95 22.28 -15.78
C TYR A 340 -8.78 21.74 -14.95
N TYR A 341 -7.83 21.03 -15.55
CA TYR A 341 -6.71 20.40 -14.85
C TYR A 341 -5.39 21.13 -15.13
N PRO A 342 -4.84 21.91 -14.18
CA PRO A 342 -3.59 22.66 -14.37
C PRO A 342 -2.40 21.76 -14.72
N GLN A 343 -2.42 20.51 -14.22
CA GLN A 343 -1.38 19.51 -14.50
C GLN A 343 -1.31 19.05 -15.97
N LEU A 344 -2.37 19.27 -16.75
CA LEU A 344 -2.46 18.96 -18.18
C LEU A 344 -2.43 20.22 -19.06
N GLU A 345 -2.29 21.40 -18.46
CA GLU A 345 -2.27 22.65 -19.21
C GLU A 345 -1.06 22.67 -20.17
N GLY A 346 -1.33 22.92 -21.45
CA GLY A 346 -0.30 22.93 -22.49
C GLY A 346 0.22 21.56 -22.92
N TYR A 347 -0.41 20.45 -22.51
CA TYR A 347 -0.07 19.13 -23.05
C TYR A 347 -0.56 19.01 -24.50
N ASP A 348 0.35 18.66 -25.40
CA ASP A 348 0.03 18.11 -26.71
C ASP A 348 0.26 16.59 -26.74
N ASP A 349 -0.04 15.93 -27.86
CA ASP A 349 0.17 14.49 -28.01
C ASP A 349 1.65 14.09 -27.86
N GLY A 350 2.58 14.99 -28.21
CA GLY A 350 4.02 14.76 -28.10
C GLY A 350 4.49 14.75 -26.64
N VAL A 351 4.10 15.76 -25.87
CA VAL A 351 4.35 15.90 -24.43
C VAL A 351 3.70 14.76 -23.67
N LEU A 352 2.45 14.40 -24.00
CA LEU A 352 1.80 13.25 -23.39
C LEU A 352 2.61 11.97 -23.62
N LYS A 353 3.02 11.72 -24.87
CA LYS A 353 3.82 10.54 -25.22
C LYS A 353 5.16 10.53 -24.47
N GLU A 354 5.82 11.68 -24.35
CA GLU A 354 7.07 11.80 -23.59
C GLU A 354 6.87 11.47 -22.10
N LYS A 355 5.87 12.08 -21.46
CA LYS A 355 5.58 11.88 -20.03
C LYS A 355 5.14 10.44 -19.74
N VAL A 356 4.27 9.87 -20.57
CA VAL A 356 3.84 8.47 -20.46
C VAL A 356 5.00 7.52 -20.71
N SER A 357 5.90 7.81 -21.67
CA SER A 357 7.09 7.00 -21.94
C SER A 357 8.03 6.96 -20.75
N ASN A 358 8.31 8.11 -20.11
CA ASN A 358 9.16 8.16 -18.91
C ASN A 358 8.57 7.34 -17.76
N VAL A 359 7.26 7.43 -17.55
CA VAL A 359 6.54 6.61 -16.55
C VAL A 359 6.53 5.13 -16.94
N ALA A 360 6.43 4.79 -18.23
CA ALA A 360 6.47 3.42 -18.71
C ALA A 360 7.84 2.76 -18.46
N VAL A 361 8.95 3.48 -18.64
CA VAL A 361 10.30 2.99 -18.30
C VAL A 361 10.38 2.62 -16.82
N LEU A 362 9.81 3.43 -15.93
CA LEU A 362 9.71 3.10 -14.51
C LEU A 362 8.84 1.84 -14.33
N GLY A 363 7.65 1.78 -14.92
CA GLY A 363 6.74 0.63 -14.80
C GLY A 363 7.35 -0.70 -15.24
N VAL A 364 8.03 -0.73 -16.39
CA VAL A 364 8.77 -1.91 -16.88
C VAL A 364 9.92 -2.26 -15.93
N SER A 365 10.66 -1.28 -15.45
CA SER A 365 11.76 -1.50 -14.51
C SER A 365 11.25 -2.12 -13.18
N GLN A 366 10.12 -1.63 -12.67
CA GLN A 366 9.46 -2.19 -11.48
C GLN A 366 8.91 -3.59 -11.73
N PHE A 367 8.42 -3.89 -12.93
CA PHE A 367 8.04 -5.25 -13.29
C PHE A 367 9.23 -6.21 -13.23
N VAL A 368 10.37 -5.82 -13.78
CA VAL A 368 11.61 -6.62 -13.69
C VAL A 368 12.01 -6.83 -12.23
N LEU A 369 11.98 -5.77 -11.41
CA LEU A 369 12.25 -5.89 -9.98
C LEU A 369 11.27 -6.86 -9.30
N LEU A 370 9.97 -6.79 -9.60
CA LEU A 370 8.95 -7.70 -9.06
C LEU A 370 9.24 -9.15 -9.45
N VAL A 371 9.53 -9.42 -10.73
CA VAL A 371 9.81 -10.78 -11.23
C VAL A 371 11.09 -11.34 -10.60
N VAL A 372 12.19 -10.59 -10.62
CA VAL A 372 13.48 -11.05 -10.08
C VAL A 372 13.37 -11.32 -8.58
N ASN A 373 12.83 -10.37 -7.81
CA ASN A 373 12.67 -10.53 -6.36
C ASN A 373 11.65 -11.62 -6.02
N GLY A 374 10.57 -11.73 -6.79
CA GLY A 374 9.61 -12.82 -6.69
C GLY A 374 10.27 -14.18 -6.89
N LEU A 375 11.00 -14.39 -7.98
CA LEU A 375 11.69 -15.67 -8.24
C LEU A 375 12.72 -16.01 -7.14
N ILE A 376 13.44 -15.02 -6.61
CA ILE A 376 14.34 -15.21 -5.47
C ILE A 376 13.56 -15.68 -4.25
N LEU A 377 12.42 -15.06 -3.95
CA LEU A 377 11.57 -15.41 -2.82
C LEU A 377 10.96 -16.81 -2.97
N GLN A 378 10.48 -17.15 -4.17
CA GLN A 378 9.92 -18.48 -4.48
C GLN A 378 10.96 -19.58 -4.27
N ARG A 379 12.19 -19.37 -4.75
CA ARG A 379 13.29 -20.34 -4.56
C ARG A 379 13.68 -20.51 -3.10
N ARG A 380 13.46 -19.50 -2.26
CA ARG A 380 13.83 -19.54 -0.83
C ARG A 380 12.76 -20.16 0.05
N LEU A 381 11.50 -19.77 -0.16
CA LEU A 381 10.38 -20.20 0.69
C LEU A 381 9.68 -21.46 0.16
N GLY A 382 9.88 -21.80 -1.12
CA GLY A 382 9.15 -22.89 -1.78
C GLY A 382 7.68 -22.58 -2.06
N VAL A 383 7.20 -21.38 -1.74
CA VAL A 383 5.81 -20.94 -1.98
C VAL A 383 5.74 -20.17 -3.31
N PRO A 384 4.81 -20.50 -4.22
CA PRO A 384 4.62 -19.73 -5.44
C PRO A 384 4.18 -18.30 -5.13
N VAL A 385 4.93 -17.33 -5.66
CA VAL A 385 4.78 -15.91 -5.34
C VAL A 385 3.45 -15.34 -5.81
N LEU A 386 2.97 -15.78 -6.98
CA LEU A 386 1.66 -15.35 -7.50
C LEU A 386 0.53 -15.76 -6.56
N HIS A 387 0.60 -16.94 -5.96
CA HIS A 387 -0.37 -17.38 -4.96
C HIS A 387 -0.26 -16.58 -3.68
N LEU A 388 0.95 -16.31 -3.19
CA LEU A 388 1.14 -15.47 -2.00
C LEU A 388 0.62 -14.04 -2.22
N LEU A 389 0.88 -13.47 -3.39
CA LEU A 389 0.37 -12.15 -3.80
C LEU A 389 -1.16 -12.13 -3.89
N SER A 390 -1.73 -13.06 -4.65
CA SER A 390 -3.19 -13.14 -4.83
C SER A 390 -3.91 -13.45 -3.51
N PHE A 391 -3.31 -14.26 -2.63
CA PHE A 391 -3.81 -14.48 -1.28
C PHE A 391 -3.87 -13.17 -0.49
N GLY A 392 -2.81 -12.36 -0.52
CA GLY A 392 -2.81 -11.04 0.12
C GLY A 392 -3.85 -10.08 -0.44
N LEU A 393 -4.05 -10.08 -1.76
CA LEU A 393 -5.06 -9.25 -2.43
C LEU A 393 -6.50 -9.70 -2.15
N ASP A 394 -6.74 -11.01 -2.05
CA ASP A 394 -8.07 -11.62 -1.90
C ASP A 394 -8.50 -11.73 -0.43
N HIS A 395 -7.62 -12.24 0.44
CA HIS A 395 -7.90 -12.47 1.86
C HIS A 395 -7.63 -11.25 2.75
N GLY A 396 -7.03 -10.18 2.23
CA GLY A 396 -7.06 -8.86 2.88
C GLY A 396 -8.49 -8.31 3.07
N LYS A 397 -9.47 -8.82 2.29
CA LYS A 397 -10.88 -8.40 2.37
C LYS A 397 -11.71 -9.18 3.39
N LYS A 398 -11.22 -10.31 3.88
CA LYS A 398 -11.95 -11.20 4.80
C LYS A 398 -11.20 -11.29 6.12
N SER A 399 -11.50 -10.37 7.02
CA SER A 399 -11.10 -10.53 8.41
C SER A 399 -11.78 -11.79 9.00
N PRO A 400 -11.06 -12.66 9.72
CA PRO A 400 -11.62 -13.86 10.34
C PRO A 400 -12.73 -13.57 11.36
N TYR A 401 -12.86 -12.32 11.84
CA TYR A 401 -13.97 -11.89 12.70
C TYR A 401 -15.35 -11.87 12.02
N SER A 402 -15.45 -12.13 10.72
CA SER A 402 -16.73 -12.35 10.03
C SER A 402 -17.29 -13.78 10.20
N MET A 403 -16.58 -14.67 10.87
CA MET A 403 -17.05 -16.03 11.22
C MET A 403 -17.30 -16.23 12.72
N VAL A 404 -17.67 -15.18 13.45
CA VAL A 404 -18.33 -15.38 14.76
C VAL A 404 -19.84 -15.39 14.50
N ASN A 405 -20.43 -16.57 14.70
CA ASN A 405 -21.84 -16.88 14.48
C ASN A 405 -22.80 -15.78 14.98
N PRO A 406 -23.91 -15.53 14.26
CA PRO A 406 -25.09 -14.97 14.90
C PRO A 406 -25.64 -16.06 15.83
N LEU A 407 -25.60 -15.79 17.14
CA LEU A 407 -26.53 -16.42 18.08
C LEU A 407 -27.70 -15.46 18.30
#